data_AF-A0A2G1X4V9-F1
#
_entry.id   AF-A0A2G1X4V9-F1
#
_cell.length_a   1.000
_cell.length_b   1.000
_cell.length_c   1.000
_cell.angle_alpha   90.00
_cell.angle_beta   90.00
_cell.angle_gamma   90.00
#
_symmetry.space_group_name_H-M   'P 1'
#
loop_
_entity.id
_entity.type
_entity.pdbx_description
1 polymer ?
#
loop_
_entity_poly.entity_id
_entity_poly.type
_entity_poly.pdbx_seq_one_letter_code
_entity_poly.pdbx_strand_id
1 'polypeptide(L)'
;VRESLAGGAGDGSDGREGRAGVDAAVTLTDRESPFLEAFATDPDHELVRAVAGAAREAGDAVGLPSERGGDARPFGAATEASYFAPAPTVVFGPGDLADEAGAVAHAEREYVRVREVRAAAAAVERTVASLLGDV
;
A
#
# COMPACT_ATOMS: atom_id res chain seq x y z
N VAL A 1 4.72 -20.02 -20.36
CA VAL A 1 3.60 -20.13 -21.32
C VAL A 1 3.47 -18.78 -22.02
N ARG A 2 3.76 -18.71 -23.32
CA ARG A 2 3.60 -17.46 -24.10
C ARG A 2 2.20 -17.46 -24.66
N GLU A 3 1.32 -16.61 -24.14
CA GLU A 3 -0.01 -16.40 -24.70
C GLU A 3 -0.03 -14.97 -25.27
N SER A 4 0.14 -14.87 -26.59
CA SER A 4 -0.12 -13.64 -27.31
C SER A 4 -1.63 -13.44 -27.37
N LEU A 5 -2.12 -12.38 -26.72
CA LEU A 5 -3.46 -11.86 -26.99
C LEU A 5 -3.42 -11.24 -28.40
N ALA A 6 -3.79 -12.03 -29.41
CA ALA A 6 -3.99 -11.52 -30.76
C ALA A 6 -5.21 -10.60 -30.75
N GLY A 7 -4.96 -9.29 -30.96
CA GLY A 7 -6.01 -8.30 -31.15
C GLY A 7 -6.89 -8.70 -32.32
N GLY A 8 -8.20 -8.77 -32.07
CA GLY A 8 -9.20 -9.11 -33.07
C GLY A 8 -9.18 -8.11 -34.22
N ALA A 9 -8.81 -8.59 -35.41
CA ALA A 9 -9.05 -7.88 -36.66
C ALA A 9 -10.57 -7.91 -36.94
N GLY A 10 -11.28 -6.86 -36.55
CA GLY A 10 -12.66 -6.62 -36.96
C GLY A 10 -12.68 -5.80 -38.24
N ASP A 11 -12.95 -6.45 -39.37
CA ASP A 11 -13.49 -5.80 -40.57
C ASP A 11 -14.99 -5.57 -40.32
N GLY A 12 -15.44 -4.32 -40.45
CA GLY A 12 -16.83 -3.95 -40.18
C GLY A 12 -17.00 -2.45 -39.97
N SER A 13 -17.20 -1.73 -41.06
CA SER A 13 -17.59 -0.33 -41.09
C SER A 13 -18.93 -0.11 -40.38
N ASP A 14 -18.92 0.52 -39.20
CA ASP A 14 -20.10 1.23 -38.70
C ASP A 14 -19.69 2.53 -37.98
N GLY A 15 -20.22 3.64 -38.49
CA GLY A 15 -19.72 5.00 -38.27
C GLY A 15 -19.91 5.57 -36.87
N ARG A 16 -19.07 5.16 -35.92
CA ARG A 16 -18.93 5.84 -34.62
C ARG A 16 -17.53 6.47 -34.53
N GLU A 17 -17.49 7.81 -34.49
CA GLU A 17 -16.26 8.60 -34.40
C GLU A 17 -15.23 8.00 -33.44
N GLY A 18 -14.04 7.75 -33.99
CA GLY A 18 -13.04 6.85 -33.45
C GLY A 18 -12.48 7.28 -32.10
N ARG A 19 -12.72 6.46 -31.08
CA ARG A 19 -11.73 6.33 -30.01
C ARG A 19 -10.57 5.54 -30.59
N ALA A 20 -9.50 6.24 -30.96
CA ALA A 20 -8.25 5.60 -31.35
C ALA A 20 -7.84 4.64 -30.23
N GLY A 21 -7.82 3.34 -30.53
CA GLY A 21 -7.41 2.32 -29.58
C GLY A 21 -5.95 2.55 -29.18
N VAL A 22 -5.64 2.40 -27.89
CA VAL A 22 -4.26 2.42 -27.39
C VAL A 22 -3.69 1.03 -27.60
N ASP A 23 -2.64 0.93 -28.40
CA ASP A 23 -1.88 -0.31 -28.54
C ASP A 23 -0.84 -0.39 -27.41
N ALA A 24 -0.83 -1.49 -26.66
CA ALA A 24 0.04 -1.69 -25.52
C ALA A 24 0.63 -3.11 -25.54
N ALA A 25 1.96 -3.19 -25.54
CA ALA A 25 2.69 -4.45 -25.46
C ALA A 25 3.21 -4.67 -24.03
N VAL A 26 3.01 -5.87 -23.51
CA VAL A 26 3.52 -6.30 -22.19
C VAL A 26 4.55 -7.39 -22.40
N THR A 27 5.75 -7.18 -21.86
CA THR A 27 6.84 -8.17 -21.84
C THR A 27 7.33 -8.34 -20.42
N LEU A 28 7.72 -9.57 -20.08
CA LEU A 28 8.40 -9.85 -18.81
C LEU A 28 9.80 -9.23 -18.83
N THR A 29 10.16 -8.56 -17.74
CA THR A 29 11.51 -8.07 -17.49
C THR A 29 12.20 -9.03 -16.52
N ASP A 30 13.40 -9.48 -16.86
CA ASP A 30 14.29 -10.10 -15.89
C ASP A 30 14.81 -9.01 -14.95
N ARG A 31 14.34 -9.03 -13.71
CA ARG A 31 14.80 -8.17 -12.63
C ARG A 31 15.44 -9.06 -11.58
N GLU A 32 16.68 -8.79 -11.18
CA GLU A 32 17.21 -9.38 -9.96
C GLU A 32 16.35 -8.87 -8.79
N SER A 33 15.62 -9.80 -8.15
CA SER A 33 14.91 -9.52 -6.91
C SER A 33 15.86 -9.89 -5.76
N PRO A 34 16.55 -8.91 -5.15
CA PRO A 34 17.37 -9.20 -3.98
C PRO A 34 16.50 -9.81 -2.89
N PHE A 35 17.04 -10.80 -2.18
CA PHE A 35 16.34 -11.42 -1.07
C PHE A 35 15.98 -10.36 -0.02
N LEU A 36 14.74 -10.43 0.47
CA LEU A 36 14.29 -9.58 1.56
C LEU A 36 15.03 -9.99 2.84
N GLU A 37 15.64 -9.03 3.51
CA GLU A 37 16.32 -9.24 4.79
C GLU A 37 15.39 -8.84 5.95
N ALA A 38 15.72 -9.29 7.16
CA ALA A 38 15.09 -8.74 8.34
C ALA A 38 15.55 -7.28 8.52
N PHE A 39 14.63 -6.39 8.89
CA PHE A 39 14.94 -5.02 9.25
C PHE A 39 14.27 -4.66 10.58
N ALA A 40 14.84 -3.69 11.28
CA ALA A 40 14.25 -3.10 12.46
C ALA A 40 14.60 -1.61 12.53
N THR A 41 13.60 -0.78 12.81
CA THR A 41 13.79 0.59 13.25
C THR A 41 13.55 0.62 14.75
N ASP A 42 14.40 1.33 15.50
CA ASP A 42 14.24 1.50 16.94
C ASP A 42 12.81 2.01 17.26
N PRO A 43 12.04 1.34 18.14
CA PRO A 43 10.70 1.80 18.53
C PRO A 43 10.67 3.23 19.10
N ASP A 44 11.78 3.69 19.69
CA ASP A 44 11.94 5.05 20.20
C ASP A 44 12.42 6.04 19.13
N HIS A 45 12.65 5.60 17.88
CA HIS A 45 13.03 6.51 16.80
C HIS A 45 11.92 7.54 16.52
N GLU A 46 12.30 8.77 16.18
CA GLU A 46 11.37 9.89 15.91
C GLU A 46 10.33 9.51 14.85
N LEU A 47 10.77 8.94 13.72
CA LEU A 47 9.88 8.44 12.66
C LEU A 47 8.80 7.46 13.19
N VAL A 48 9.17 6.52 14.06
CA VAL A 48 8.23 5.54 14.61
C VAL A 48 7.18 6.25 15.47
N ARG A 49 7.63 7.13 16.35
CA ARG A 49 6.73 7.91 17.23
C ARG A 49 5.80 8.83 16.43
N ALA A 50 6.30 9.49 15.39
CA ALA A 50 5.52 10.38 14.54
C ALA A 50 4.43 9.63 13.75
N VAL A 51 4.77 8.48 13.15
CA VAL A 51 3.79 7.65 12.43
C VAL A 51 2.77 7.06 13.39
N ALA A 52 3.20 6.52 14.54
CA ALA A 52 2.32 5.93 15.53
C ALA A 52 1.32 6.95 16.11
N GLY A 53 1.80 8.14 16.49
CA GLY A 53 0.95 9.22 16.98
C GLY A 53 -0.07 9.68 15.93
N ALA A 54 0.39 9.97 14.71
CA ALA A 54 -0.48 10.42 13.62
C ALA A 54 -1.52 9.38 13.21
N ALA A 55 -1.18 8.09 13.25
CA ALA A 55 -2.09 6.98 12.98
C ALA A 55 -3.16 6.85 14.08
N ARG A 56 -2.79 6.99 15.36
CA ARG A 56 -3.73 6.99 16.49
C ARG A 56 -4.72 8.13 16.36
N GLU A 57 -4.23 9.36 16.18
CA GLU A 57 -5.07 10.55 16.01
C GLU A 57 -5.99 10.44 14.79
N ALA A 58 -5.53 9.82 13.70
CA ALA A 58 -6.35 9.57 12.52
C ALA A 58 -7.50 8.61 12.79
N GLY A 59 -7.18 7.52 13.47
CA GLY A 59 -8.14 6.50 13.85
C GLY A 59 -9.22 7.09 14.75
N ASP A 60 -8.80 7.81 15.79
CA ASP A 60 -9.70 8.45 16.75
C ASP A 60 -10.65 9.44 16.05
N ALA A 61 -10.15 10.26 15.14
CA ALA A 61 -10.94 11.26 14.41
C ALA A 61 -12.06 10.66 13.55
N VAL A 62 -11.93 9.40 13.12
CA VAL A 62 -12.95 8.69 12.34
C VAL A 62 -13.66 7.59 13.14
N GLY A 63 -13.41 7.51 14.45
CA GLY A 63 -14.03 6.55 15.36
C GLY A 63 -13.60 5.11 15.13
N LEU A 64 -12.34 4.86 14.75
CA LEU A 64 -11.81 3.50 14.75
C LEU A 64 -11.68 2.99 16.19
N PRO A 65 -11.87 1.69 16.42
CA PRO A 65 -11.55 1.08 17.70
C PRO A 65 -10.09 1.32 18.10
N SER A 66 -9.82 1.42 19.41
CA SER A 66 -8.49 1.76 19.95
C SER A 66 -7.38 0.78 19.56
N GLU A 67 -7.74 -0.47 19.30
CA GLU A 67 -6.86 -1.54 18.83
C GLU A 67 -6.51 -1.41 17.34
N ARG A 68 -7.18 -0.51 16.61
CA ARG A 68 -6.94 -0.22 15.20
C ARG A 68 -6.15 1.07 15.03
N GLY A 69 -4.83 0.94 15.14
CA GLY A 69 -3.86 1.97 14.73
C GLY A 69 -3.04 2.56 15.87
N GLY A 70 -1.81 2.96 15.55
CA GLY A 70 -0.93 3.66 16.49
C GLY A 70 -0.12 2.78 17.45
N ASP A 71 -0.26 1.45 17.39
CA ASP A 71 0.61 0.53 18.11
C ASP A 71 1.76 0.05 17.19
N ALA A 72 3.00 0.28 17.60
CA ALA A 72 4.18 -0.24 16.92
C ALA A 72 4.38 -1.73 17.27
N ARG A 73 4.45 -2.58 16.25
CA ARG A 73 4.58 -4.04 16.43
C ARG A 73 5.42 -4.68 15.33
N PRO A 74 6.03 -5.85 15.59
CA PRO A 74 6.61 -6.66 14.53
C PRO A 74 5.57 -6.98 13.44
N PHE A 75 6.00 -6.92 12.19
CA PHE A 75 5.17 -7.26 11.03
C PHE A 75 5.64 -8.60 10.46
N GLY A 76 4.76 -9.61 10.53
CA GLY A 76 5.12 -11.00 10.19
C GLY A 76 5.14 -11.32 8.69
N ALA A 77 4.96 -10.34 7.82
CA ALA A 77 5.04 -10.51 6.38
C ALA A 77 6.30 -9.85 5.84
N ALA A 78 6.88 -10.44 4.79
CA ALA A 78 8.03 -9.88 4.11
C ALA A 78 7.64 -8.55 3.43
N THR A 79 8.47 -7.52 3.59
CA THR A 79 8.25 -6.20 2.99
C THR A 79 9.55 -5.69 2.40
N GLU A 80 9.45 -4.86 1.37
CA GLU A 80 10.59 -4.20 0.72
C GLU A 80 11.30 -3.17 1.62
N ALA A 81 10.83 -2.98 2.86
CA ALA A 81 11.40 -2.06 3.83
C ALA A 81 12.89 -2.33 4.12
N SER A 82 13.35 -3.58 4.00
CA SER A 82 14.77 -3.91 4.16
C SER A 82 15.68 -3.25 3.12
N TYR A 83 15.16 -2.90 1.94
CA TYR A 83 15.95 -2.25 0.89
C TYR A 83 16.36 -0.82 1.22
N PHE A 84 15.71 -0.20 2.21
CA PHE A 84 16.02 1.17 2.63
C PHE A 84 17.10 1.23 3.71
N ALA A 85 17.56 0.09 4.24
CA ALA A 85 18.62 0.07 5.25
C ALA A 85 19.90 0.77 4.74
N PRO A 86 20.58 1.58 5.58
CA PRO A 86 20.36 1.79 7.03
C PRO A 86 19.38 2.94 7.37
N ALA A 87 18.63 3.48 6.40
CA ALA A 87 17.68 4.55 6.68
C ALA A 87 16.51 4.05 7.56
N PRO A 88 16.08 4.83 8.57
CA PRO A 88 14.92 4.49 9.40
C PRO A 88 13.67 4.30 8.53
N THR A 89 13.00 3.16 8.70
CA THR A 89 11.86 2.77 7.85
C THR A 89 10.72 2.21 8.70
N VAL A 90 9.48 2.57 8.38
CA VAL A 90 8.27 2.08 9.05
C VAL A 90 7.32 1.51 8.00
N VAL A 91 6.74 0.35 8.29
CA VAL A 91 5.63 -0.22 7.51
C VAL A 91 4.34 0.14 8.23
N PHE A 92 3.41 0.78 7.52
CA PHE A 92 2.10 1.16 8.03
C PHE A 92 1.07 1.07 6.89
N GLY A 93 -0.20 0.89 7.23
CA GLY A 93 -1.28 0.94 6.25
C GLY A 93 -2.66 0.73 6.85
N PRO A 94 -3.73 1.01 6.07
CA PRO A 94 -5.10 0.78 6.47
C PRO A 94 -5.53 -0.68 6.28
N GLY A 95 -6.64 -1.06 6.91
CA GLY A 95 -7.32 -2.32 6.64
C GLY A 95 -6.78 -3.51 7.41
N ASP A 96 -7.22 -4.68 6.95
CA ASP A 96 -6.99 -5.96 7.60
C ASP A 96 -6.16 -6.86 6.69
N LEU A 97 -5.14 -7.52 7.24
CA LEU A 97 -4.51 -8.65 6.56
C LEU A 97 -5.36 -9.91 6.64
N ALA A 98 -6.12 -10.05 7.73
CA ALA A 98 -7.05 -11.12 8.00
C ALA A 98 -8.17 -10.61 8.91
N ASP A 99 -9.36 -11.17 8.77
CA ASP A 99 -10.52 -10.95 9.63
C ASP A 99 -11.05 -12.29 10.18
N GLU A 100 -12.21 -12.28 10.83
CA GLU A 100 -12.84 -13.48 11.41
C GLU A 100 -13.12 -14.58 10.37
N ALA A 101 -13.22 -14.23 9.09
CA ALA A 101 -13.42 -15.17 7.99
C ALA A 101 -12.10 -15.66 7.35
N GLY A 102 -10.93 -15.24 7.86
CA GLY A 102 -9.60 -15.66 7.41
C GLY A 102 -8.80 -14.56 6.70
N ALA A 103 -7.95 -14.90 5.74
CA ALA A 103 -7.09 -13.94 5.03
C ALA A 103 -7.87 -12.93 4.18
N VAL A 104 -7.61 -11.63 4.30
CA VAL A 104 -8.21 -10.57 3.46
C VAL A 104 -7.25 -10.20 2.34
N ALA A 105 -5.98 -9.96 2.66
CA ALA A 105 -4.95 -9.74 1.65
C ALA A 105 -4.68 -11.03 0.86
N HIS A 106 -4.45 -10.92 -0.45
CA HIS A 106 -4.22 -12.06 -1.35
C HIS A 106 -5.39 -13.06 -1.41
N ALA A 107 -6.62 -12.59 -1.15
CA ALA A 107 -7.82 -13.41 -1.22
C ALA A 107 -8.81 -12.86 -2.27
N GLU A 108 -9.70 -13.71 -2.80
CA GLU A 108 -10.76 -13.26 -3.73
C GLU A 108 -11.68 -12.20 -3.11
N ARG A 109 -11.81 -12.21 -1.79
CA ARG A 109 -12.60 -11.24 -1.01
C ARG A 109 -11.77 -10.05 -0.52
N GLU A 110 -10.63 -9.74 -1.14
CA GLU A 110 -9.79 -8.63 -0.72
C GLU A 110 -10.57 -7.30 -0.69
N TYR A 111 -10.48 -6.59 0.44
CA TYR A 111 -11.17 -5.32 0.63
C TYR A 111 -10.37 -4.40 1.54
N VAL A 112 -10.68 -3.10 1.43
CA VAL A 112 -10.24 -2.09 2.39
C VAL A 112 -11.41 -1.13 2.64
N ARG A 113 -11.58 -0.71 3.90
CA ARG A 113 -12.64 0.24 4.25
C ARG A 113 -12.20 1.65 3.84
N VAL A 114 -13.01 2.34 3.04
CA VAL A 114 -12.70 3.70 2.54
C VAL A 114 -12.38 4.68 3.68
N ARG A 115 -13.07 4.57 4.82
CA ARG A 115 -12.79 5.39 6.01
C ARG A 115 -11.37 5.17 6.57
N GLU A 116 -10.87 3.94 6.52
CA GLU A 116 -9.53 3.61 7.00
C GLU A 116 -8.46 4.12 6.01
N VAL A 117 -8.73 4.08 4.70
CA VAL A 117 -7.86 4.72 3.69
C VAL A 117 -7.75 6.23 3.93
N ARG A 118 -8.87 6.90 4.22
CA ARG A 118 -8.87 8.34 4.54
C ARG A 118 -8.10 8.64 5.83
N ALA A 119 -8.25 7.81 6.86
CA ALA A 119 -7.47 7.93 8.09
C ALA A 119 -5.97 7.73 7.82
N ALA A 120 -5.59 6.71 7.04
CA ALA A 120 -4.21 6.50 6.64
C ALA A 120 -3.63 7.70 5.87
N ALA A 121 -4.39 8.28 4.94
CA ALA A 121 -3.97 9.49 4.23
C ALA A 121 -3.71 10.67 5.20
N ALA A 122 -4.62 10.91 6.14
CA ALA A 122 -4.46 11.94 7.17
C ALA A 122 -3.27 11.67 8.11
N ALA A 123 -2.98 10.39 8.40
CA ALA A 123 -1.81 10.00 9.19
C ALA A 123 -0.52 10.38 8.45
N VAL A 124 -0.41 10.07 7.15
CA VAL A 124 0.75 10.45 6.33
C VAL A 124 0.94 11.96 6.30
N GLU A 125 -0.13 12.71 6.06
CA GLU A 125 -0.10 14.18 6.02
C GLU A 125 0.42 14.77 7.34
N ARG A 126 -0.13 14.32 8.49
CA ARG A 126 0.33 14.76 9.81
C ARG A 126 1.76 14.34 10.13
N THR A 127 2.18 13.14 9.74
CA THR A 127 3.58 12.72 9.94
C THR A 127 4.53 13.62 9.15
N VAL A 128 4.22 13.91 7.89
CA VAL A 128 5.05 14.79 7.06
C VAL A 128 5.09 16.20 7.65
N ALA A 129 3.95 16.77 8.03
CA ALA A 129 3.88 18.09 8.67
C ALA A 129 4.66 18.12 10.00
N SER A 130 4.58 17.06 10.80
CA SER A 130 5.32 16.96 12.06
C SER A 130 6.84 16.88 11.89
N LEU A 131 7.32 16.23 10.82
CA LEU A 131 8.75 16.00 10.60
C LEU A 131 9.41 17.14 9.80
N LEU A 132 8.67 17.78 8.91
CA LEU A 132 9.20 18.77 7.97
C LEU A 132 8.67 20.20 8.20
N GLY A 133 7.64 20.38 9.04
CA GLY A 133 6.88 21.62 9.19
C GLY A 133 5.71 21.72 8.21
N ASP A 134 4.85 22.73 8.40
CA ASP A 134 3.73 23.00 7.49
C ASP A 134 4.25 23.37 6.09
N VAL A 135 3.78 22.66 5.05
CA VAL A 135 4.06 22.93 3.62
C VAL A 135 3.08 23.95 3.03
#